data_AF-A0A7X7KRC1-F1
#
_entry.id   AF-A0A7X7KRC1-F1
#
_cell.length_a   1.000
_cell.length_b   1.000
_cell.length_c   1.000
_cell.angle_alpha   90.00
_cell.angle_beta   90.00
_cell.angle_gamma   90.00
#
_symmetry.space_group_name_H-M   'P 1'
#
loop_
_entity.id
_entity.type
_entity.pdbx_description
1 polymer ?
#
loop_
_entity_poly.entity_id
_entity_poly.type
_entity_poly.pdbx_seq_one_letter_code
_entity_poly.pdbx_strand_id
1 'polypeptide(L)'
;MVDATGSGRVTELAGGQVEGPGSQETPQPMSLLFRMAGVSFEEFLRFVKENPAEFLLAENPVYGVTPPEAAQRVHDGGLPYAALSAGGALLGGAIAGGRVQPCTAFFITPTSRQRREVCINATRISSAGLLDARETSCLLLDLAEQVHQSVAFLRASVPGFSRACLSSVAHRIGVRETKRIVGDESLTEGHVLNAVKSSEGVAKGAHHVDVHGSGTKQIRKPVHGGGTYDIPFGSLIPKGLRNVIAAGRCISSDRSANGSLRLMGTCMATGQAAGTMASLLAESRARNGDVRDLSVTRVREVLRQDGAILDGTQ
;
A
#
# COMPACT_ATOMS: atom_id res chain seq x y z
N MET A 1 7.10 24.25 -1.32
CA MET A 1 5.95 23.63 -0.61
C MET A 1 5.88 22.17 -0.97
N VAL A 2 5.67 21.26 -0.01
CA VAL A 2 5.54 19.82 -0.27
C VAL A 2 4.10 19.38 -0.03
N ASP A 3 3.43 18.85 -1.05
CA ASP A 3 2.12 18.21 -0.94
C ASP A 3 2.30 16.73 -0.59
N ALA A 4 2.25 16.43 0.70
CA ALA A 4 2.19 15.07 1.24
C ALA A 4 0.80 14.74 1.81
N THR A 5 -0.26 15.38 1.31
CA THR A 5 -1.64 15.15 1.77
C THR A 5 -2.15 13.77 1.41
N GLY A 6 -1.49 13.12 0.44
CA GLY A 6 -1.92 11.85 -0.10
C GLY A 6 -3.17 11.96 -0.96
N SER A 7 -3.66 13.18 -1.28
CA SER A 7 -4.78 13.46 -2.18
C SER A 7 -4.54 14.63 -3.14
N GLY A 8 -3.34 15.22 -3.17
CA GLY A 8 -3.03 16.37 -4.03
C GLY A 8 -3.76 17.65 -3.61
N ARG A 9 -4.27 17.73 -2.38
CA ARG A 9 -5.12 18.85 -1.94
C ARG A 9 -4.37 20.17 -1.90
N VAL A 10 -3.09 20.16 -1.54
CA VAL A 10 -2.26 21.37 -1.52
C VAL A 10 -1.96 21.83 -2.96
N THR A 11 -1.70 20.88 -3.87
CA THR A 11 -1.58 21.16 -5.31
C THR A 11 -2.84 21.80 -5.87
N GLU A 12 -4.02 21.23 -5.56
CA GLU A 12 -5.32 21.76 -6.02
C GLU A 12 -5.56 23.19 -5.48
N LEU A 13 -5.29 23.44 -4.20
CA LEU A 13 -5.42 24.76 -3.60
C LEU A 13 -4.44 25.80 -4.17
N ALA A 14 -3.29 25.34 -4.67
CA ALA A 14 -2.31 26.18 -5.36
C ALA A 14 -2.67 26.44 -6.85
N GLY A 15 -3.80 25.93 -7.33
CA GLY A 15 -4.26 26.08 -8.73
C GLY A 15 -3.71 25.02 -9.68
N GLY A 16 -3.05 23.98 -9.17
CA GLY A 16 -2.60 22.84 -9.95
C GLY A 16 -3.74 21.86 -10.27
N GLN A 17 -3.53 21.03 -11.29
CA GLN A 17 -4.51 20.00 -11.69
C GLN A 17 -4.31 18.70 -10.92
N VAL A 18 -5.42 18.07 -10.57
CA VAL A 18 -5.47 16.76 -9.92
C VAL A 18 -6.53 15.89 -10.59
N GLU A 19 -6.30 14.58 -10.64
CA GLU A 19 -7.20 13.60 -11.22
C GLU A 19 -7.55 12.50 -10.20
N GLY A 20 -8.83 12.14 -10.12
CA GLY A 20 -9.33 11.06 -9.28
C GLY A 20 -9.49 9.75 -10.06
N PRO A 21 -10.16 8.75 -9.46
CA PRO A 21 -10.76 7.66 -10.22
C PRO A 21 -11.70 8.22 -11.31
N GLY A 22 -11.78 7.56 -12.47
CA GLY A 22 -12.67 7.96 -13.55
C GLY A 22 -14.14 7.91 -13.12
N SER A 23 -15.02 8.66 -13.81
CA SER A 23 -16.45 8.76 -13.46
C SER A 23 -17.22 7.43 -13.50
N GLN A 24 -16.71 6.43 -14.24
CA GLN A 24 -17.25 5.07 -14.35
C GLN A 24 -16.56 4.08 -13.40
N GLU A 25 -15.56 4.53 -12.63
CA GLU A 25 -14.73 3.67 -11.80
C GLU A 25 -15.16 3.73 -10.35
N THR A 26 -15.43 2.57 -9.75
CA THR A 26 -15.56 2.48 -8.29
C THR A 26 -14.18 2.66 -7.66
N PRO A 27 -14.01 3.56 -6.69
CA PRO A 27 -12.74 3.71 -6.02
C PRO A 27 -12.35 2.47 -5.21
N GLN A 28 -11.04 2.29 -5.04
CA GLN A 28 -10.51 1.19 -4.25
C GLN A 28 -11.01 1.28 -2.79
N PRO A 29 -11.41 0.14 -2.20
CA PRO A 29 -12.02 0.11 -0.89
C PRO A 29 -11.07 0.57 0.21
N MET A 30 -11.65 1.13 1.25
CA MET A 30 -10.99 1.53 2.48
C MET A 30 -11.08 0.42 3.53
N SER A 31 -10.21 0.49 4.53
CA SER A 31 -10.17 -0.50 5.62
C SER A 31 -9.81 0.13 6.95
N LEU A 32 -10.35 -0.41 8.03
CA LEU A 32 -9.96 -0.11 9.40
C LEU A 32 -9.11 -1.26 9.93
N LEU A 33 -7.82 -0.99 10.12
CA LEU A 33 -6.91 -1.98 10.68
C LEU A 33 -7.17 -2.16 12.18
N PHE A 34 -6.93 -3.37 12.67
CA PHE A 34 -6.98 -3.65 14.09
C PHE A 34 -5.87 -4.63 14.47
N ARG A 35 -5.60 -4.72 15.77
CA ARG A 35 -4.59 -5.61 16.33
C ARG A 35 -5.19 -6.56 17.34
N MET A 36 -4.66 -7.77 17.37
CA MET A 36 -5.02 -8.78 18.35
C MET A 36 -3.76 -9.26 19.07
N ALA A 37 -3.80 -9.34 20.39
CA ALA A 37 -2.72 -9.83 21.24
C ALA A 37 -3.07 -11.19 21.84
N GLY A 38 -2.06 -11.94 22.27
CA GLY A 38 -2.24 -13.27 22.87
C GLY A 38 -2.46 -14.39 21.85
N VAL A 39 -2.09 -14.19 20.59
CA VAL A 39 -2.15 -15.24 19.55
C VAL A 39 -1.09 -16.31 19.83
N SER A 40 -1.43 -17.59 19.80
CA SER A 40 -0.43 -18.66 19.83
C SER A 40 0.23 -18.74 18.46
N PHE A 41 1.42 -18.14 18.32
CA PHE A 41 2.15 -18.14 17.06
C PHE A 41 2.52 -19.56 16.62
N GLU A 42 2.87 -20.44 17.56
CA GLU A 42 3.18 -21.84 17.27
C GLU A 42 1.99 -22.58 16.64
N GLU A 43 0.80 -22.48 17.26
CA GLU A 43 -0.41 -23.12 16.73
C GLU A 43 -0.81 -22.54 15.37
N PHE A 44 -0.74 -21.22 15.22
CA PHE A 44 -1.07 -20.57 13.97
C PHE A 44 -0.09 -20.93 12.85
N LEU A 45 1.21 -20.96 13.11
CA LEU A 45 2.23 -21.35 12.14
C LEU A 45 2.11 -22.81 11.73
N ARG A 46 1.79 -23.70 12.68
CA ARG A 46 1.47 -25.11 12.39
C ARG A 46 0.27 -25.21 11.47
N PHE A 47 -0.80 -24.47 11.77
CA PHE A 47 -1.99 -24.40 10.92
C PHE A 47 -1.69 -23.92 9.50
N VAL A 48 -0.87 -22.87 9.35
CA VAL A 48 -0.39 -22.38 8.03
C VAL A 48 0.32 -23.48 7.26
N LYS A 49 1.26 -24.18 7.91
CA LYS A 49 2.04 -25.27 7.31
C LYS A 49 1.16 -26.45 6.87
N GLU A 50 0.21 -26.85 7.69
CA GLU A 50 -0.65 -28.01 7.45
C GLU A 50 -1.78 -27.74 6.44
N ASN A 51 -2.17 -26.47 6.27
CA ASN A 51 -3.32 -26.07 5.45
C ASN A 51 -2.96 -24.99 4.42
N PRO A 52 -1.95 -25.19 3.56
CA PRO A 52 -1.47 -24.13 2.65
C PRO A 52 -2.54 -23.61 1.69
N ALA A 53 -3.57 -24.41 1.36
CA ALA A 53 -4.68 -24.01 0.50
C ALA A 53 -5.60 -22.95 1.11
N GLU A 54 -5.58 -22.78 2.45
CA GLU A 54 -6.35 -21.74 3.13
C GLU A 54 -5.69 -20.36 3.03
N PHE A 55 -4.44 -20.28 2.55
CA PHE A 55 -3.64 -19.07 2.59
C PHE A 55 -3.21 -18.61 1.20
N LEU A 56 -3.05 -17.29 1.07
CA LEU A 56 -2.37 -16.67 -0.05
C LEU A 56 -0.85 -16.85 0.12
N LEU A 57 -0.32 -17.89 -0.51
CA LEU A 57 1.10 -18.26 -0.44
C LEU A 57 1.68 -18.40 -1.84
N ALA A 58 2.91 -17.92 -2.01
CA ALA A 58 3.65 -17.98 -3.27
C ALA A 58 2.91 -17.43 -4.51
N GLU A 59 2.13 -16.36 -4.33
CA GLU A 59 1.32 -15.78 -5.41
C GLU A 59 2.14 -15.08 -6.50
N ASN A 60 3.41 -14.76 -6.24
CA ASN A 60 4.28 -14.21 -7.26
C ASN A 60 4.94 -15.35 -8.04
N PRO A 61 4.55 -15.58 -9.31
CA PRO A 61 5.11 -16.67 -10.11
C PRO A 61 6.61 -16.53 -10.39
N VAL A 62 7.17 -15.32 -10.23
CA VAL A 62 8.60 -15.07 -10.49
C VAL A 62 9.51 -15.88 -9.56
N TYR A 63 9.11 -16.14 -8.32
CA TYR A 63 10.00 -16.78 -7.34
C TYR A 63 10.03 -18.31 -7.44
N GLY A 64 9.14 -18.93 -8.24
CA GLY A 64 9.15 -20.38 -8.48
C GLY A 64 8.95 -21.24 -7.21
N VAL A 65 8.31 -20.70 -6.17
CA VAL A 65 8.04 -21.41 -4.91
C VAL A 65 6.62 -21.97 -4.95
N THR A 66 6.42 -23.19 -4.47
CA THR A 66 5.06 -23.76 -4.33
C THR A 66 4.40 -23.31 -3.02
N PRO A 67 3.06 -23.29 -2.92
CA PRO A 67 2.38 -22.94 -1.67
C PRO A 67 2.81 -23.78 -0.45
N PRO A 68 2.99 -25.12 -0.53
CA PRO A 68 3.49 -25.91 0.60
C PRO A 68 4.92 -25.52 1.03
N GLU A 69 5.83 -25.25 0.08
CA GLU A 69 7.18 -24.79 0.40
C GLU A 69 7.16 -23.40 1.05
N ALA A 70 6.32 -22.49 0.57
CA ALA A 70 6.13 -21.19 1.18
C ALA A 70 5.56 -21.30 2.60
N ALA A 71 4.59 -22.19 2.82
CA ALA A 71 4.03 -22.45 4.16
C ALA A 71 5.10 -22.97 5.13
N GLN A 72 5.96 -23.89 4.66
CA GLN A 72 7.10 -24.40 5.42
C GLN A 72 8.07 -23.28 5.80
N ARG A 73 8.41 -22.39 4.85
CA ARG A 73 9.29 -21.23 5.11
C ARG A 73 8.69 -20.27 6.15
N VAL A 74 7.39 -20.00 6.07
CA VAL A 74 6.69 -19.15 7.06
C VAL A 74 6.74 -19.78 8.45
N HIS A 75 6.48 -21.09 8.54
CA HIS A 75 6.60 -21.86 9.78
C HIS A 75 8.00 -21.77 10.38
N ASP A 76 9.04 -22.04 9.59
CA ASP A 76 10.42 -22.07 10.05
C ASP A 76 10.94 -20.67 10.42
N GLY A 77 10.40 -19.62 9.79
CA GLY A 77 10.67 -18.23 10.14
C GLY A 77 10.15 -17.82 11.52
N GLY A 78 9.22 -18.57 12.11
CA GLY A 78 8.72 -18.35 13.47
C GLY A 78 7.90 -17.05 13.65
N LEU A 79 7.52 -16.40 12.55
CA LEU A 79 6.77 -15.15 12.53
C LEU A 79 5.47 -15.35 11.74
N PRO A 80 4.29 -15.04 12.33
CA PRO A 80 2.98 -15.32 11.73
C PRO A 80 2.62 -14.30 10.65
N TYR A 81 3.42 -14.25 9.57
CA TYR A 81 3.15 -13.44 8.39
C TYR A 81 2.47 -14.30 7.33
N ALA A 82 1.15 -14.24 7.27
CA ALA A 82 0.34 -15.00 6.33
C ALA A 82 -0.97 -14.27 6.04
N ALA A 83 -1.64 -14.61 4.94
CA ALA A 83 -2.94 -14.04 4.60
C ALA A 83 -3.95 -15.16 4.36
N LEU A 84 -5.01 -15.23 5.19
CA LEU A 84 -6.08 -16.22 5.03
C LEU A 84 -6.92 -15.83 3.81
N SER A 85 -7.03 -16.71 2.83
CA SER A 85 -7.60 -16.43 1.51
C SER A 85 -9.12 -16.61 1.49
N ALA A 86 -9.85 -15.70 0.85
CA ALA A 86 -11.28 -15.89 0.59
C ALA A 86 -11.58 -17.04 -0.39
N GLY A 87 -10.57 -17.52 -1.12
CA GLY A 87 -10.65 -18.74 -1.92
C GLY A 87 -10.48 -20.03 -1.11
N GLY A 88 -10.01 -19.93 0.15
CA GLY A 88 -9.93 -21.06 1.09
C GLY A 88 -11.30 -21.41 1.66
N ALA A 89 -11.47 -22.65 2.12
CA ALA A 89 -12.75 -23.12 2.64
C ALA A 89 -13.14 -22.41 3.94
N LEU A 90 -12.18 -22.02 4.77
CA LEU A 90 -12.42 -21.43 6.08
C LEU A 90 -12.99 -20.01 5.97
N LEU A 91 -12.24 -19.10 5.33
CA LEU A 91 -12.70 -17.71 5.15
C LEU A 91 -13.80 -17.62 4.09
N GLY A 92 -13.69 -18.37 2.99
CA GLY A 92 -14.73 -18.42 1.96
C GLY A 92 -16.07 -18.89 2.53
N GLY A 93 -16.06 -19.95 3.36
CA GLY A 93 -17.26 -20.43 4.04
C GLY A 93 -17.81 -19.45 5.08
N ALA A 94 -16.94 -18.69 5.78
CA ALA A 94 -17.38 -17.64 6.70
C ALA A 94 -18.04 -16.46 5.98
N ILE A 95 -17.51 -16.07 4.81
CA ILE A 95 -18.10 -15.05 3.94
C ILE A 95 -19.45 -15.53 3.39
N ALA A 96 -19.51 -16.74 2.83
CA ALA A 96 -20.74 -17.31 2.28
C ALA A 96 -21.85 -17.46 3.34
N GLY A 97 -21.47 -17.79 4.58
CA GLY A 97 -22.39 -17.87 5.72
C GLY A 97 -22.72 -16.54 6.40
N GLY A 98 -22.23 -15.40 5.88
CA GLY A 98 -22.51 -14.07 6.45
C GLY A 98 -21.86 -13.79 7.81
N ARG A 99 -20.90 -14.61 8.25
CA ARG A 99 -20.17 -14.41 9.53
C ARG A 99 -19.12 -13.32 9.43
N VAL A 100 -18.65 -13.04 8.21
CA VAL A 100 -17.61 -12.05 7.90
C VAL A 100 -18.00 -11.34 6.60
N GLN A 101 -17.75 -10.03 6.51
CA GLN A 101 -18.00 -9.29 5.27
C GLN A 101 -17.09 -9.75 4.11
N PRO A 102 -17.56 -9.67 2.85
CA PRO A 102 -16.76 -10.02 1.69
C PRO A 102 -15.44 -9.23 1.61
N CYS A 103 -14.33 -9.95 1.58
CA CYS A 103 -12.98 -9.42 1.44
C CYS A 103 -12.12 -10.39 0.62
N THR A 104 -10.93 -9.97 0.18
CA THR A 104 -10.05 -10.87 -0.59
C THR A 104 -9.26 -11.80 0.32
N ALA A 105 -8.79 -11.29 1.46
CA ALA A 105 -8.06 -12.05 2.45
C ALA A 105 -8.02 -11.31 3.80
N PHE A 106 -7.70 -12.03 4.86
CA PHE A 106 -7.27 -11.46 6.14
C PHE A 106 -5.75 -11.46 6.17
N PHE A 107 -5.10 -10.31 5.96
CA PHE A 107 -3.65 -10.20 6.07
C PHE A 107 -3.26 -10.09 7.54
N ILE A 108 -2.42 -11.02 7.99
CA ILE A 108 -1.95 -11.15 9.37
C ILE A 108 -0.46 -10.82 9.37
N THR A 109 -0.07 -9.79 10.13
CA THR A 109 1.32 -9.32 10.20
C THR A 109 1.75 -9.18 11.66
N PRO A 110 2.85 -9.80 12.10
CA PRO A 110 3.30 -9.68 13.48
C PRO A 110 3.74 -8.25 13.81
N THR A 111 3.29 -7.74 14.96
CA THR A 111 3.68 -6.42 15.48
C THR A 111 4.47 -6.51 16.78
N SER A 112 4.31 -7.58 17.55
CA SER A 112 5.09 -7.80 18.77
C SER A 112 5.22 -9.27 19.11
N ARG A 113 6.46 -9.77 19.22
CA ARG A 113 6.73 -11.14 19.69
C ARG A 113 6.38 -11.31 21.16
N GLN A 114 6.74 -10.34 22.00
CA GLN A 114 6.52 -10.39 23.44
C GLN A 114 5.03 -10.45 23.80
N ARG A 115 4.20 -9.61 23.15
CA ARG A 115 2.73 -9.62 23.36
C ARG A 115 2.01 -10.69 22.56
N ARG A 116 2.74 -11.39 21.68
CA ARG A 116 2.18 -12.25 20.64
C ARG A 116 1.07 -11.53 19.88
N GLU A 117 1.39 -10.32 19.42
CA GLU A 117 0.47 -9.39 18.78
C GLU A 117 0.64 -9.41 17.27
N VAL A 118 -0.48 -9.38 16.56
CA VAL A 118 -0.58 -9.25 15.11
C VAL A 118 -1.49 -8.08 14.74
N CYS A 119 -1.18 -7.42 13.63
CA CYS A 119 -2.06 -6.52 12.90
C CYS A 119 -2.85 -7.32 11.86
N ILE A 120 -4.14 -7.01 11.75
CA ILE A 120 -5.08 -7.63 10.84
C ILE A 120 -5.62 -6.57 9.88
N ASN A 121 -5.47 -6.83 8.58
CA ASN A 121 -6.16 -6.11 7.51
C ASN A 121 -7.21 -7.03 6.88
N ALA A 122 -8.48 -6.82 7.24
CA ALA A 122 -9.59 -7.69 6.88
C ALA A 122 -10.82 -6.92 6.39
N THR A 123 -11.12 -5.79 7.04
CA THR A 123 -12.30 -4.97 6.73
C THR A 123 -12.21 -4.34 5.34
N ARG A 124 -13.35 -4.11 4.71
CA ARG A 124 -13.44 -3.54 3.36
C ARG A 124 -14.73 -2.75 3.21
N ILE A 125 -14.62 -1.49 2.78
CA ILE A 125 -15.78 -0.68 2.39
C ILE A 125 -15.44 0.20 1.19
N SER A 126 -16.31 0.23 0.18
CA SER A 126 -16.19 1.16 -0.94
C SER A 126 -17.23 2.26 -0.77
N SER A 127 -16.82 3.51 -0.94
CA SER A 127 -17.72 4.67 -0.94
C SER A 127 -17.22 5.69 -1.97
N ALA A 128 -18.15 6.50 -2.49
CA ALA A 128 -17.85 7.52 -3.49
C ALA A 128 -17.22 8.78 -2.86
N GLY A 129 -17.56 9.13 -1.61
CA GLY A 129 -17.01 10.30 -0.91
C GLY A 129 -15.71 10.04 -0.16
N LEU A 130 -14.69 9.50 -0.85
CA LEU A 130 -13.37 9.21 -0.27
C LEU A 130 -12.64 10.41 0.35
N LEU A 131 -13.03 11.63 -0.02
CA LEU A 131 -12.43 12.88 0.43
C LEU A 131 -13.38 13.73 1.28
N ASP A 132 -14.62 13.26 1.50
CA ASP A 132 -15.56 13.92 2.39
C ASP A 132 -15.37 13.39 3.81
N ALA A 133 -14.96 14.29 4.71
CA ALA A 133 -14.67 13.93 6.09
C ALA A 133 -15.91 13.44 6.85
N ARG A 134 -17.10 13.94 6.51
CA ARG A 134 -18.36 13.53 7.16
C ARG A 134 -18.77 12.15 6.68
N GLU A 135 -18.76 11.91 5.38
CA GLU A 135 -19.05 10.58 4.80
C GLU A 135 -18.06 9.55 5.35
N THR A 136 -16.76 9.84 5.31
CA THR A 136 -15.72 8.95 5.84
C THR A 136 -15.91 8.67 7.34
N SER A 137 -16.35 9.66 8.13
CA SER A 137 -16.62 9.47 9.57
C SER A 137 -17.80 8.52 9.81
N CYS A 138 -18.84 8.57 8.98
CA CYS A 138 -19.98 7.65 9.10
C CYS A 138 -19.58 6.19 8.84
N LEU A 139 -18.63 5.94 7.94
CA LEU A 139 -18.15 4.58 7.60
C LEU A 139 -17.41 3.90 8.76
N LEU A 140 -17.00 4.64 9.79
CA LEU A 140 -16.33 4.06 10.96
C LEU A 140 -17.22 3.06 11.70
N LEU A 141 -18.53 3.29 11.74
CA LEU A 141 -19.47 2.39 12.43
C LEU A 141 -19.54 1.05 11.72
N ASP A 142 -19.71 1.07 10.40
CA ASP A 142 -19.74 -0.14 9.57
C ASP A 142 -18.41 -0.89 9.66
N LEU A 143 -17.29 -0.18 9.57
CA LEU A 143 -15.97 -0.79 9.69
C LEU A 143 -15.71 -1.35 11.09
N ALA A 144 -16.18 -0.70 12.15
CA ALA A 144 -16.08 -1.22 13.52
C ALA A 144 -16.88 -2.52 13.68
N GLU A 145 -18.08 -2.61 13.11
CA GLU A 145 -18.86 -3.86 13.08
C GLU A 145 -18.10 -4.97 12.33
N GLN A 146 -17.46 -4.64 11.20
CA GLN A 146 -16.59 -5.60 10.50
C GLN A 146 -15.41 -6.07 11.35
N VAL A 147 -14.82 -5.19 12.15
CA VAL A 147 -13.77 -5.58 13.12
C VAL A 147 -14.33 -6.57 14.14
N HIS A 148 -15.51 -6.30 14.70
CA HIS A 148 -16.15 -7.20 15.66
C HIS A 148 -16.42 -8.59 15.08
N GLN A 149 -17.00 -8.66 13.88
CA GLN A 149 -17.24 -9.90 13.13
C GLN A 149 -15.93 -10.66 12.85
N SER A 150 -14.90 -9.94 12.41
CA SER A 150 -13.57 -10.50 12.13
C SER A 150 -12.92 -11.09 13.38
N VAL A 151 -12.98 -10.37 14.51
CA VAL A 151 -12.46 -10.84 15.80
C VAL A 151 -13.20 -12.10 16.26
N ALA A 152 -14.53 -12.11 16.18
CA ALA A 152 -15.35 -13.27 16.56
C ALA A 152 -15.01 -14.50 15.71
N PHE A 153 -14.91 -14.33 14.38
CA PHE A 153 -14.51 -15.38 13.46
C PHE A 153 -13.11 -15.92 13.75
N LEU A 154 -12.10 -15.04 13.90
CA LEU A 154 -10.73 -15.45 14.19
C LEU A 154 -10.66 -16.30 15.45
N ARG A 155 -11.29 -15.85 16.54
CA ARG A 155 -11.30 -16.58 17.82
C ARG A 155 -12.00 -17.93 17.74
N ALA A 156 -13.09 -18.02 16.97
CA ALA A 156 -13.90 -19.23 16.87
C ALA A 156 -13.34 -20.27 15.89
N SER A 157 -12.62 -19.84 14.85
CA SER A 157 -12.35 -20.68 13.68
C SER A 157 -10.88 -20.78 13.28
N VAL A 158 -10.00 -19.89 13.75
CA VAL A 158 -8.58 -19.90 13.35
C VAL A 158 -7.69 -20.42 14.48
N PRO A 159 -6.97 -21.54 14.29
CA PRO A 159 -6.02 -22.05 15.28
C PRO A 159 -5.00 -20.98 15.71
N GLY A 160 -4.70 -20.96 17.02
CA GLY A 160 -3.88 -19.93 17.66
C GLY A 160 -4.62 -18.66 18.08
N PHE A 161 -5.84 -18.40 17.63
CA PHE A 161 -6.59 -17.19 17.99
C PHE A 161 -7.60 -17.37 19.13
N SER A 162 -7.83 -18.59 19.63
CA SER A 162 -8.89 -18.87 20.63
C SER A 162 -8.82 -17.99 21.90
N ARG A 163 -7.59 -17.71 22.38
CA ARG A 163 -7.29 -16.84 23.52
C ARG A 163 -6.90 -15.42 23.15
N ALA A 164 -6.88 -15.09 21.86
CA ALA A 164 -6.49 -13.77 21.41
C ALA A 164 -7.58 -12.73 21.73
N CYS A 165 -7.18 -11.52 22.08
CA CYS A 165 -8.07 -10.40 22.37
C CYS A 165 -7.76 -9.21 21.47
N LEU A 166 -8.78 -8.40 21.17
CA LEU A 166 -8.60 -7.12 20.48
C LEU A 166 -7.75 -6.21 21.37
N SER A 167 -6.57 -5.79 20.89
CA SER A 167 -5.65 -4.93 21.64
C SER A 167 -5.73 -3.47 21.22
N SER A 168 -6.08 -3.20 19.95
CA SER A 168 -6.14 -1.85 19.41
C SER A 168 -6.91 -1.83 18.09
N VAL A 169 -7.62 -0.74 17.82
CA VAL A 169 -8.19 -0.41 16.51
C VAL A 169 -7.51 0.85 16.00
N ALA A 170 -7.28 0.94 14.69
CA ALA A 170 -6.71 2.13 14.07
C ALA A 170 -7.61 3.35 14.33
N HIS A 171 -7.00 4.49 14.62
CA HIS A 171 -7.70 5.74 14.89
C HIS A 171 -8.17 6.46 13.60
N ARG A 172 -7.79 5.95 12.43
CA ARG A 172 -8.14 6.47 11.11
C ARG A 172 -8.43 5.33 10.16
N ILE A 173 -9.35 5.59 9.24
CA ILE A 173 -9.61 4.71 8.09
C ILE A 173 -8.40 4.75 7.16
N GLY A 174 -7.91 3.57 6.80
CA GLY A 174 -6.92 3.39 5.76
C GLY A 174 -7.56 3.59 4.39
N VAL A 175 -7.29 4.74 3.79
CA VAL A 175 -7.69 5.04 2.40
C VAL A 175 -6.67 4.38 1.47
N ARG A 176 -7.12 3.72 0.39
CA ARG A 176 -6.23 3.15 -0.64
C ARG A 176 -6.05 4.10 -1.81
N GLU A 177 -7.12 4.69 -2.31
CA GLU A 177 -7.12 5.52 -3.50
C GLU A 177 -7.76 6.88 -3.23
N THR A 178 -7.24 7.91 -3.89
CA THR A 178 -7.67 9.32 -3.82
C THR A 178 -7.36 9.97 -5.17
N LYS A 179 -7.32 11.31 -5.21
CA LYS A 179 -6.73 12.04 -6.33
C LYS A 179 -5.20 11.96 -6.35
N ARG A 180 -4.66 12.15 -7.56
CA ARG A 180 -3.24 12.26 -7.91
C ARG A 180 -3.01 13.57 -8.65
N ILE A 181 -1.81 14.13 -8.59
CA ILE A 181 -1.47 15.32 -9.38
C ILE A 181 -1.36 14.97 -10.86
N VAL A 182 -1.63 15.95 -11.72
CA VAL A 182 -1.16 15.90 -13.11
C VAL A 182 0.25 16.47 -13.14
N GLY A 183 1.26 15.58 -13.14
CA GLY A 183 2.67 15.96 -13.10
C GLY A 183 3.31 16.16 -14.48
N ASP A 184 4.53 16.70 -14.50
CA ASP A 184 5.33 16.89 -15.73
C ASP A 184 5.56 15.55 -16.45
N GLU A 185 5.77 14.50 -15.66
CA GLU A 185 5.78 13.11 -16.11
C GLU A 185 4.70 12.31 -15.37
N SER A 186 4.30 11.17 -15.95
CA SER A 186 3.36 10.25 -15.30
C SER A 186 3.89 8.83 -15.37
N LEU A 187 3.93 8.17 -14.21
CA LEU A 187 4.27 6.75 -14.13
C LEU A 187 3.12 5.91 -14.67
N THR A 188 3.38 4.98 -15.58
CA THR A 188 2.36 4.15 -16.22
C THR A 188 2.44 2.69 -15.79
N GLU A 189 1.37 1.91 -16.02
CA GLU A 189 1.38 0.46 -15.83
C GLU A 189 2.56 -0.16 -16.58
N GLY A 190 2.81 0.28 -17.81
CA GLY A 190 3.92 -0.18 -18.63
C GLY A 190 5.30 0.08 -18.00
N HIS A 191 5.48 1.21 -17.32
CA HIS A 191 6.72 1.49 -16.58
C HIS A 191 6.92 0.51 -15.43
N VAL A 192 5.85 0.20 -14.69
CA VAL A 192 5.89 -0.75 -13.57
C VAL A 192 6.14 -2.17 -14.05
N LEU A 193 5.32 -2.66 -14.99
CA LEU A 193 5.39 -4.06 -15.45
C LEU A 193 6.71 -4.38 -16.13
N ASN A 194 7.29 -3.44 -16.88
CA ASN A 194 8.54 -3.65 -17.60
C ASN A 194 9.79 -3.24 -16.79
N ALA A 195 9.65 -2.97 -15.48
CA ALA A 195 10.77 -2.59 -14.61
C ALA A 195 11.59 -1.42 -15.16
N VAL A 196 10.92 -0.41 -15.73
CA VAL A 196 11.57 0.68 -16.47
C VAL A 196 12.49 1.48 -15.54
N LYS A 197 13.71 1.70 -16.01
CA LYS A 197 14.73 2.49 -15.32
C LYS A 197 14.76 3.90 -15.88
N SER A 198 15.07 4.89 -15.06
CA SER A 198 15.13 6.30 -15.43
C SER A 198 16.41 6.93 -14.91
N SER A 199 17.12 7.64 -15.78
CA SER A 199 18.25 8.50 -15.39
C SER A 199 17.82 9.60 -14.41
N GLU A 200 16.53 9.93 -14.39
CA GLU A 200 15.92 10.92 -13.52
C GLU A 200 15.12 10.28 -12.37
N GLY A 201 15.31 8.98 -12.12
CA GLY A 201 14.68 8.29 -11.00
C GLY A 201 15.12 8.86 -9.65
N VAL A 202 14.18 9.20 -8.78
CA VAL A 202 14.46 9.71 -7.41
C VAL A 202 13.97 8.77 -6.31
N ALA A 203 13.26 7.72 -6.68
CA ALA A 203 12.86 6.63 -5.81
C ALA A 203 12.65 5.35 -6.64
N LYS A 204 12.52 4.21 -5.97
CA LYS A 204 12.24 2.92 -6.60
C LYS A 204 10.98 2.27 -6.05
N GLY A 205 10.27 1.56 -6.92
CA GLY A 205 9.23 0.62 -6.54
C GLY A 205 9.56 -0.79 -7.02
N ALA A 206 9.02 -1.78 -6.31
CA ALA A 206 9.21 -3.21 -6.60
C ALA A 206 7.93 -4.02 -6.44
N HIS A 207 6.83 -3.37 -6.04
CA HIS A 207 5.60 -4.08 -5.77
C HIS A 207 4.84 -4.38 -7.07
N HIS A 208 3.96 -5.37 -6.99
CA HIS A 208 3.04 -5.68 -8.06
C HIS A 208 2.08 -4.51 -8.25
N VAL A 209 1.55 -4.35 -9.46
CA VAL A 209 0.30 -3.60 -9.62
C VAL A 209 -0.75 -4.31 -8.78
N ASP A 210 -1.34 -3.60 -7.82
CA ASP A 210 -2.34 -4.11 -6.88
C ASP A 210 -3.57 -3.17 -6.84
N VAL A 211 -4.63 -3.59 -7.54
CA VAL A 211 -5.87 -2.83 -7.69
C VAL A 211 -7.05 -3.62 -7.12
N HIS A 212 -7.68 -3.08 -6.09
CA HIS A 212 -8.79 -3.71 -5.39
C HIS A 212 -10.16 -3.32 -5.98
N GLY A 213 -11.01 -4.30 -6.29
CA GLY A 213 -12.38 -4.10 -6.80
C GLY A 213 -13.49 -4.25 -5.74
N SER A 214 -14.73 -4.49 -6.18
CA SER A 214 -15.84 -4.80 -5.28
C SER A 214 -15.79 -6.24 -4.75
N GLY A 215 -16.27 -6.47 -3.53
CA GLY A 215 -16.31 -7.80 -2.91
C GLY A 215 -14.92 -8.43 -2.77
N THR A 216 -14.72 -9.61 -3.36
CA THR A 216 -13.45 -10.35 -3.31
C THR A 216 -12.48 -9.99 -4.44
N LYS A 217 -12.91 -9.18 -5.43
CA LYS A 217 -12.12 -8.88 -6.64
C LYS A 217 -10.83 -8.13 -6.32
N GLN A 218 -9.74 -8.56 -6.94
CA GLN A 218 -8.42 -7.93 -6.87
C GLN A 218 -7.65 -8.26 -8.16
N ILE A 219 -6.97 -7.26 -8.72
CA ILE A 219 -6.06 -7.41 -9.86
C ILE A 219 -4.65 -7.31 -9.33
N ARG A 220 -3.84 -8.33 -9.62
CA ARG A 220 -2.42 -8.38 -9.27
C ARG A 220 -1.59 -8.70 -10.49
N LYS A 221 -0.67 -7.81 -10.85
CA LYS A 221 0.26 -8.03 -11.96
C LYS A 221 1.71 -7.88 -11.46
N PRO A 222 2.52 -8.93 -11.44
CA PRO A 222 3.91 -8.85 -11.03
C PRO A 222 4.73 -7.95 -11.95
N VAL A 223 5.75 -7.31 -11.39
CA VAL A 223 6.82 -6.71 -12.19
C VAL A 223 7.55 -7.84 -12.90
N HIS A 224 7.75 -7.71 -14.21
CA HIS A 224 8.41 -8.73 -15.01
C HIS A 224 9.83 -8.98 -14.47
N GLY A 225 10.18 -10.26 -14.32
CA GLY A 225 11.47 -10.67 -13.75
C GLY A 225 11.62 -10.38 -12.26
N GLY A 226 10.59 -9.87 -11.57
CA GLY A 226 10.65 -9.52 -10.15
C GLY A 226 11.55 -8.32 -9.87
N GLY A 227 11.83 -7.52 -10.89
CA GLY A 227 12.72 -6.39 -10.81
C GLY A 227 12.11 -5.16 -10.15
N THR A 228 12.81 -4.05 -10.30
CA THR A 228 12.41 -2.74 -9.76
C THR A 228 12.14 -1.73 -10.87
N TYR A 229 11.24 -0.78 -10.66
CA TYR A 229 11.04 0.36 -11.56
C TYR A 229 11.43 1.66 -10.86
N ASP A 230 11.83 2.65 -11.64
CA ASP A 230 12.20 3.97 -11.15
C ASP A 230 11.01 4.92 -11.15
N ILE A 231 10.93 5.76 -10.12
CA ILE A 231 9.94 6.83 -9.98
C ILE A 231 10.62 8.12 -10.45
N PRO A 232 10.24 8.66 -11.62
CA PRO A 232 10.92 9.82 -12.21
C PRO A 232 10.71 11.10 -11.39
N PHE A 233 11.71 11.98 -11.37
CA PHE A 233 11.67 13.31 -10.77
C PHE A 233 10.43 14.10 -11.20
N GLY A 234 10.11 14.13 -12.50
CA GLY A 234 8.95 14.84 -13.05
C GLY A 234 7.60 14.35 -12.54
N SER A 235 7.51 13.11 -12.03
CA SER A 235 6.26 12.57 -11.46
C SER A 235 5.89 13.21 -10.12
N LEU A 236 6.85 13.85 -9.44
CA LEU A 236 6.64 14.58 -8.20
C LEU A 236 6.29 16.06 -8.45
N ILE A 237 6.37 16.57 -9.68
CA ILE A 237 6.19 18.01 -9.96
C ILE A 237 4.86 18.26 -10.64
N PRO A 238 3.90 18.95 -10.00
CA PRO A 238 2.65 19.34 -10.65
C PRO A 238 2.90 20.29 -11.83
N LYS A 239 2.20 20.05 -12.95
CA LYS A 239 2.24 20.95 -14.11
C LYS A 239 1.74 22.35 -13.73
N GLY A 240 2.46 23.36 -14.22
CA GLY A 240 2.09 24.78 -14.06
C GLY A 240 2.40 25.39 -12.69
N LEU A 241 2.86 24.61 -11.71
CA LEU A 241 3.29 25.11 -10.40
C LEU A 241 4.81 25.10 -10.30
N ARG A 242 5.40 26.23 -9.87
CA ARG A 242 6.85 26.40 -9.80
C ARG A 242 7.46 25.75 -8.56
N ASN A 243 6.85 25.94 -7.39
CA ASN A 243 7.45 25.64 -6.09
C ASN A 243 6.63 24.64 -5.25
N VAL A 244 5.84 23.77 -5.91
CA VAL A 244 5.08 22.69 -5.27
C VAL A 244 5.68 21.36 -5.70
N ILE A 245 5.91 20.47 -4.73
CA ILE A 245 6.42 19.12 -4.94
C ILE A 245 5.46 18.15 -4.27
N ALA A 246 4.91 17.18 -4.98
CA ALA A 246 4.07 16.13 -4.41
C ALA A 246 4.91 14.95 -3.90
N ALA A 247 4.41 14.27 -2.87
CA ALA A 247 5.00 13.05 -2.32
C ALA A 247 3.93 12.06 -1.88
N GLY A 248 4.31 10.78 -1.78
CA GLY A 248 3.39 9.73 -1.36
C GLY A 248 2.43 9.33 -2.47
N ARG A 249 1.22 8.89 -2.09
CA ARG A 249 0.23 8.34 -3.03
C ARG A 249 -0.22 9.33 -4.12
N CYS A 250 -0.20 10.63 -3.86
CA CYS A 250 -0.77 11.62 -4.76
C CYS A 250 0.18 12.10 -5.86
N ILE A 251 1.36 11.49 -6.02
CA ILE A 251 2.24 11.78 -7.16
C ILE A 251 1.61 11.33 -8.49
N SER A 252 2.15 11.86 -9.59
CA SER A 252 1.62 11.64 -10.94
C SER A 252 1.82 10.21 -11.41
N SER A 253 0.72 9.50 -11.63
CA SER A 253 0.71 8.17 -12.22
C SER A 253 -0.64 7.87 -12.84
N ASP A 254 -0.69 6.91 -13.76
CA ASP A 254 -1.97 6.27 -14.07
C ASP A 254 -2.49 5.48 -12.85
N ARG A 255 -3.77 5.13 -12.90
CA ARG A 255 -4.45 4.44 -11.79
C ARG A 255 -3.83 3.08 -11.45
N SER A 256 -3.37 2.36 -12.47
CA SER A 256 -2.86 1.00 -12.31
C SER A 256 -1.46 1.01 -11.69
N ALA A 257 -0.57 1.86 -12.20
CA ALA A 257 0.74 2.12 -11.61
C ALA A 257 0.63 2.60 -10.16
N ASN A 258 -0.39 3.40 -9.84
CA ASN A 258 -0.65 3.84 -8.47
C ASN A 258 -0.87 2.66 -7.51
N GLY A 259 -1.44 1.55 -8.00
CA GLY A 259 -1.61 0.32 -7.24
C GLY A 259 -0.30 -0.28 -6.70
N SER A 260 0.82 -0.07 -7.41
CA SER A 260 2.15 -0.43 -6.93
C SER A 260 2.82 0.71 -6.14
N LEU A 261 2.65 1.95 -6.62
CA LEU A 261 3.31 3.14 -6.12
C LEU A 261 2.84 3.62 -4.74
N ARG A 262 1.60 3.37 -4.36
CA ARG A 262 0.97 3.94 -3.15
C ARG A 262 1.38 3.28 -1.82
N LEU A 263 2.30 2.34 -1.85
CA LEU A 263 2.71 1.59 -0.66
C LEU A 263 3.62 2.41 0.26
N MET A 264 3.75 1.98 1.52
CA MET A 264 4.50 2.75 2.52
C MET A 264 5.97 2.96 2.11
N GLY A 265 6.63 1.94 1.56
CA GLY A 265 8.04 2.04 1.15
C GLY A 265 8.28 3.11 0.09
N THR A 266 7.50 3.08 -0.99
CA THR A 266 7.55 4.08 -2.07
C THR A 266 7.07 5.45 -1.61
N CYS A 267 6.09 5.53 -0.70
CA CYS A 267 5.68 6.81 -0.11
C CYS A 267 6.79 7.44 0.73
N MET A 268 7.52 6.65 1.51
CA MET A 268 8.68 7.12 2.29
C MET A 268 9.80 7.59 1.36
N ALA A 269 10.13 6.80 0.33
CA ALA A 269 11.18 7.15 -0.63
C ALA A 269 10.86 8.44 -1.40
N THR A 270 9.63 8.61 -1.88
CA THR A 270 9.20 9.85 -2.55
C THR A 270 9.09 11.03 -1.58
N GLY A 271 8.76 10.79 -0.30
CA GLY A 271 8.82 11.79 0.75
C GLY A 271 10.24 12.30 1.01
N GLN A 272 11.22 11.40 1.08
CA GLN A 272 12.63 11.77 1.18
C GLN A 272 13.07 12.58 -0.05
N ALA A 273 12.77 12.10 -1.26
CA ALA A 273 13.07 12.82 -2.50
C ALA A 273 12.49 14.23 -2.51
N ALA A 274 11.21 14.39 -2.18
CA ALA A 274 10.55 15.70 -2.15
C ALA A 274 11.17 16.64 -1.10
N GLY A 275 11.55 16.12 0.07
CA GLY A 275 12.26 16.88 1.10
C GLY A 275 13.62 17.37 0.63
N THR A 276 14.42 16.48 0.02
CA THR A 276 15.73 16.82 -0.57
C THR A 276 15.59 17.88 -1.66
N MET A 277 14.61 17.73 -2.56
CA MET A 277 14.31 18.71 -3.59
C MET A 277 13.94 20.07 -3.01
N ALA A 278 13.09 20.10 -1.98
CA ALA A 278 12.68 21.34 -1.32
C ALA A 278 13.87 22.05 -0.63
N SER A 279 14.77 21.29 0.02
CA SER A 279 15.98 21.84 0.63
C SER A 279 16.90 22.46 -0.42
N LEU A 280 17.20 21.70 -1.48
CA LEU A 280 18.07 22.16 -2.56
C LEU A 280 17.48 23.38 -3.28
N LEU A 281 16.15 23.46 -3.44
CA LEU A 281 15.50 24.62 -4.02
C LEU A 281 15.64 25.85 -3.13
N ALA A 282 15.48 25.70 -1.81
CA ALA A 282 15.63 26.78 -0.85
C ALA A 282 17.08 27.29 -0.75
N GLU A 283 18.06 26.40 -0.93
CA GLU A 283 19.49 26.74 -0.99
C GLU A 283 19.91 27.35 -2.32
N SER A 284 19.28 26.89 -3.41
CA SER A 284 19.47 27.47 -4.72
C SER A 284 18.99 28.92 -4.64
N ARG A 285 19.89 29.89 -4.85
CA ARG A 285 19.51 31.31 -5.02
C ARG A 285 18.77 31.52 -6.36
N ALA A 286 18.02 30.51 -6.82
CA ALA A 286 17.30 30.49 -8.07
C ALA A 286 16.28 31.62 -8.06
N ARG A 287 16.47 32.59 -8.97
CA ARG A 287 15.69 33.82 -9.03
C ARG A 287 14.19 33.59 -9.22
N ASN A 288 13.80 32.44 -9.77
CA ASN A 288 12.42 32.10 -10.10
C ASN A 288 11.78 31.05 -9.17
N GLY A 289 12.56 30.40 -8.30
CA GLY A 289 12.08 29.40 -7.35
C GLY A 289 11.36 28.20 -8.00
N ASP A 290 11.69 27.85 -9.24
CA ASP A 290 11.11 26.70 -9.94
C ASP A 290 11.88 25.42 -9.61
N VAL A 291 11.17 24.38 -9.18
CA VAL A 291 11.73 23.06 -8.90
C VAL A 291 12.43 22.47 -10.13
N ARG A 292 11.99 22.86 -11.33
CA ARG A 292 12.58 22.41 -12.61
C ARG A 292 13.99 22.93 -12.86
N ASP A 293 14.40 23.98 -12.15
CA ASP A 293 15.76 24.52 -12.23
C ASP A 293 16.77 23.68 -11.43
N LEU A 294 16.31 22.68 -10.66
CA LEU A 294 17.18 21.79 -9.90
C LEU A 294 17.93 20.81 -10.82
N SER A 295 19.21 20.61 -10.52
CA SER A 295 19.97 19.49 -11.11
C SER A 295 19.48 18.16 -10.51
N VAL A 296 18.82 17.33 -11.33
CA VAL A 296 18.40 15.99 -10.92
C VAL A 296 19.59 15.13 -10.48
N THR A 297 20.75 15.30 -11.13
CA THR A 297 22.01 14.68 -10.70
C THR A 297 22.34 15.05 -9.25
N ARG A 298 22.26 16.34 -8.90
CA ARG A 298 22.53 16.80 -7.54
C ARG A 298 21.53 16.25 -6.52
N VAL A 299 20.24 16.19 -6.87
CA VAL A 299 19.20 15.58 -6.04
C VAL A 299 19.54 14.11 -5.77
N ARG A 300 19.89 13.36 -6.81
CA ARG A 300 20.27 11.94 -6.71
C ARG A 300 21.57 11.73 -5.92
N GLU A 301 22.54 12.63 -6.01
CA GLU A 301 23.75 12.58 -5.20
C GLU A 301 23.43 12.68 -3.70
N VAL A 302 22.63 13.68 -3.30
CA VAL A 302 22.24 13.87 -1.89
C VAL A 302 21.45 12.67 -1.40
N LEU A 303 20.49 12.18 -2.19
CA LEU A 303 19.73 10.98 -1.86
C LEU A 303 20.64 9.75 -1.62
N ARG A 304 21.67 9.54 -2.46
CA ARG A 304 22.64 8.46 -2.26
C ARG A 304 23.50 8.66 -1.02
N GLN A 305 23.92 9.90 -0.74
CA GLN A 305 24.66 10.23 0.49
C GLN A 305 23.84 9.89 1.74
N ASP A 306 22.52 10.06 1.68
CA ASP A 306 21.58 9.69 2.74
C ASP A 306 21.17 8.20 2.72
N GLY A 307 21.79 7.38 1.87
CA GLY A 307 21.57 5.93 1.82
C GLY A 307 20.39 5.48 0.96
N ALA A 308 19.80 6.35 0.15
CA ALA A 308 18.73 5.95 -0.77
C ALA A 308 19.26 5.03 -1.89
N ILE A 309 18.49 3.98 -2.20
CA ILE A 309 18.82 3.01 -3.24
C ILE A 309 18.25 3.49 -4.58
N LEU A 310 19.12 4.02 -5.44
CA LEU A 310 18.75 4.55 -6.77
C LEU A 310 19.32 3.77 -7.95
N ASP A 311 20.31 2.90 -7.72
CA ASP A 311 21.00 2.09 -8.73
C ASP A 311 21.13 0.63 -8.27
N GLY A 312 21.58 -0.27 -9.15
CA GLY A 312 22.06 -1.61 -8.75
C GLY A 312 20.98 -2.63 -8.38
N THR A 313 19.70 -2.32 -8.55
CA THR A 313 18.59 -3.26 -8.37
C THR A 313 18.10 -3.69 -9.75
N GLN A 314 18.36 -4.94 -10.12
CA GLN A 314 17.71 -5.56 -11.28
C GLN A 314 16.23 -5.76 -10.93
#